data_AF-A0A0D3IWD0-F1
#
_entry.id   AF-A0A0D3IWD0-F1
#
_cell.length_a   1.000
_cell.length_b   1.000
_cell.length_c   1.000
_cell.angle_alpha   90.00
_cell.angle_beta   90.00
_cell.angle_gamma   90.00
#
_symmetry.space_group_name_H-M   'P 1'
#
loop_
_entity.id
_entity.type
_entity.pdbx_description
1 polymer ?
#
loop_
_entity_poly.entity_id
_entity_poly.type
_entity_poly.pdbx_seq_one_letter_code
_entity_poly.pdbx_strand_id
1 'polypeptide(L)'
;MAAPAAADGDVAAPGARVWVPISETPAGAPPEDDDEALPFTLGVVQRRRPEDAAPPSPDMVLVSLVEGGDVSAKPVWVKPAALVPANPETLDGVDDVGALSHLNEPSLLRVVMARYAARSIYTRAGPVLVAINPFTK
;
A
#
# COMPACT_ATOMS: atom_id res chain seq x y z
N MET A 1 11.66 -18.79 -14.40
CA MET A 1 10.94 -19.32 -13.23
C MET A 1 9.92 -18.25 -12.85
N ALA A 2 8.68 -18.35 -13.34
CA ALA A 2 7.66 -17.33 -13.13
C ALA A 2 7.10 -17.49 -11.71
N ALA A 3 7.12 -16.40 -10.92
CA ALA A 3 6.39 -16.36 -9.66
C ALA A 3 4.90 -16.65 -9.94
N PRO A 4 4.22 -17.45 -9.10
CA PRO A 4 2.82 -17.75 -9.31
C PRO A 4 2.03 -16.44 -9.26
N ALA A 5 1.22 -16.20 -10.29
CA ALA A 5 0.23 -15.12 -10.30
C ALA A 5 -0.66 -15.31 -9.06
N ALA A 6 -0.57 -14.38 -8.11
CA ALA A 6 -1.42 -14.36 -6.93
C ALA A 6 -2.87 -14.19 -7.41
N ALA A 7 -3.60 -15.31 -7.43
CA ALA A 7 -5.05 -15.34 -7.53
C ALA A 7 -5.63 -14.38 -6.48
N ASP A 8 -6.59 -13.54 -6.88
CA ASP A 8 -7.38 -12.61 -6.02
C ASP A 8 -6.88 -12.59 -4.59
N GLY A 9 -5.84 -11.78 -4.35
CA GLY A 9 -5.05 -11.86 -3.13
C GLY A 9 -5.95 -11.74 -1.93
N ASP A 10 -6.06 -12.83 -1.16
CA ASP A 10 -6.79 -12.84 0.10
C ASP A 10 -6.16 -11.77 1.01
N VAL A 11 -6.78 -10.59 1.04
CA VAL A 11 -6.35 -9.45 1.84
C VAL A 11 -6.45 -9.74 3.34
N ALA A 12 -7.04 -10.88 3.73
CA ALA A 12 -7.06 -11.36 5.10
C ALA A 12 -6.01 -12.46 5.39
N ALA A 13 -5.23 -12.90 4.39
CA ALA A 13 -4.21 -13.92 4.58
C ALA A 13 -3.02 -13.39 5.38
N PRO A 14 -2.52 -14.12 6.39
CA PRO A 14 -1.31 -13.74 7.10
C PRO A 14 -0.11 -13.60 6.16
N GLY A 15 0.63 -12.49 6.30
CA GLY A 15 1.75 -12.12 5.44
C GLY A 15 1.35 -11.37 4.16
N ALA A 16 0.05 -11.20 3.89
CA ALA A 16 -0.41 -10.39 2.76
C ALA A 16 -0.01 -8.91 2.95
N ARG A 17 0.54 -8.33 1.89
CA ARG A 17 0.79 -6.88 1.80
C ARG A 17 -0.50 -6.22 1.34
N VAL A 18 -0.93 -5.21 2.10
CA VAL A 18 -2.19 -4.51 1.86
C VAL A 18 -1.99 -3.01 2.01
N TRP A 19 -2.79 -2.24 1.29
CA TRP A 19 -2.95 -0.82 1.50
C TRP A 19 -4.07 -0.61 2.52
N VAL A 20 -3.78 0.21 3.53
CA VAL A 20 -4.68 0.59 4.62
C VAL A 20 -5.01 2.07 4.45
N PRO A 21 -6.29 2.47 4.33
CA PRO A 21 -6.69 3.87 4.33
C PRO A 21 -6.28 4.54 5.64
N ILE A 22 -5.78 5.78 5.59
CA ILE A 22 -5.36 6.51 6.80
C ILE A 22 -6.51 6.70 7.81
N SER A 23 -7.76 6.70 7.36
CA SER A 23 -8.95 6.76 8.22
C SER A 23 -9.11 5.55 9.14
N GLU A 24 -8.54 4.40 8.76
CA GLU A 24 -8.51 3.17 9.56
C GLU A 24 -7.25 3.07 10.42
N THR A 25 -6.32 4.02 10.29
CA THR A 25 -5.10 4.08 11.11
C THR A 25 -5.33 4.89 12.39
N PRO A 26 -4.56 4.65 13.46
CA PRO A 26 -4.69 5.38 14.73
C PRO A 26 -4.41 6.87 14.60
N ALA A 27 -3.64 7.27 13.58
CA ALA A 27 -3.37 8.68 13.29
C ALA A 27 -4.62 9.39 12.74
N GLY A 28 -5.49 8.67 12.01
CA GLY A 28 -6.78 9.17 11.49
C GLY A 28 -6.68 10.25 10.40
N ALA A 29 -5.62 11.06 10.46
CA ALA A 29 -5.24 12.08 9.50
C ALA A 29 -3.73 11.94 9.23
N PRO A 30 -3.27 12.32 8.03
CA PRO A 30 -1.84 12.47 7.79
C PRO A 30 -1.30 13.59 8.72
N PRO A 31 0.01 13.60 9.04
CA PRO A 31 0.59 14.72 9.77
C PRO A 31 0.19 16.02 9.08
N GLU A 32 -0.37 17.00 9.81
CA GLU A 32 -0.91 18.23 9.21
C GLU A 32 0.15 19.05 8.45
N ASP A 33 1.43 18.80 8.74
CA ASP A 33 2.59 19.44 8.11
C ASP A 33 3.26 18.60 7.00
N ASP A 34 2.69 17.44 6.64
CA ASP A 34 3.23 16.55 5.60
C ASP A 34 2.37 16.60 4.34
N ASP A 35 2.68 17.56 3.47
CA ASP A 35 2.06 17.74 2.14
C ASP A 35 2.26 16.52 1.21
N GLU A 36 3.17 15.60 1.53
CA GLU A 36 3.44 14.38 0.76
C GLU A 36 2.69 13.16 1.30
N ALA A 37 1.93 13.33 2.39
CA ALA A 37 1.28 12.22 3.05
C ALA A 37 0.14 11.64 2.21
N LEU A 38 0.21 10.32 2.02
CA LEU A 38 -0.74 9.59 1.20
C LEU A 38 -2.04 9.28 1.95
N PRO A 39 -3.20 9.22 1.26
CA PRO A 39 -4.45 8.74 1.86
C PRO A 39 -4.42 7.25 2.20
N PHE A 40 -3.32 6.55 1.88
CA PHE A 40 -3.10 5.14 2.15
C PHE A 40 -1.70 4.91 2.71
N THR A 41 -1.60 3.97 3.64
CA THR A 41 -0.35 3.46 4.21
C THR A 41 -0.22 1.99 3.90
N LEU A 42 1.01 1.51 3.67
CA LEU A 42 1.26 0.10 3.46
C LEU A 42 1.15 -0.64 4.79
N GLY A 43 0.63 -1.87 4.77
CA GLY A 43 0.54 -2.74 5.93
C GLY A 43 0.80 -4.19 5.57
N VAL A 44 1.12 -4.98 6.60
CA VAL A 44 1.26 -6.42 6.50
C VAL A 44 0.28 -7.07 7.47
N VAL A 45 -0.56 -7.97 6.95
CA VAL A 45 -1.51 -8.73 7.76
C VAL A 45 -0.75 -9.70 8.64
N GLN A 46 -0.96 -9.61 9.95
CA GLN A 46 -0.31 -10.45 10.94
C GLN A 46 -1.12 -11.72 11.17
N ARG A 47 -0.39 -12.79 11.50
CA ARG A 47 -1.02 -13.98 12.07
C ARG A 47 -1.42 -13.66 13.51
N ARG A 48 -2.72 -13.78 13.83
CA ARG A 48 -3.22 -13.64 15.20
C ARG A 48 -2.49 -14.61 16.13
N ARG A 49 -1.87 -14.09 17.18
CA ARG A 49 -1.27 -14.83 18.29
C ARG A 49 -2.21 -14.85 19.50
N PRO A 50 -2.04 -15.80 20.43
CA PRO A 50 -2.85 -15.86 21.66
C PRO A 50 -2.64 -14.65 22.58
N GLU A 51 -1.48 -14.00 22.51
CA GLU A 51 -1.10 -12.82 23.30
C GLU A 51 -1.70 -11.50 22.77
N ASP A 52 -2.14 -11.49 21.51
CA ASP A 52 -2.75 -10.30 20.91
C ASP A 52 -4.13 -10.06 21.56
N ALA A 53 -4.52 -8.79 21.67
CA ALA A 53 -5.82 -8.41 22.21
C ALA A 53 -6.97 -9.12 21.47
N ALA A 54 -8.10 -9.35 22.14
CA ALA A 54 -9.27 -9.89 21.47
C ALA A 54 -9.72 -8.92 20.35
N PRO A 55 -10.07 -9.42 19.15
CA PRO A 55 -10.54 -8.56 18.09
C PRO A 55 -11.84 -7.86 18.51
N PRO A 56 -12.04 -6.57 18.18
CA PRO A 56 -13.29 -5.86 18.47
C PRO A 56 -14.50 -6.47 17.77
N SER A 57 -14.28 -7.08 16.61
CA SER A 57 -15.28 -7.75 15.77
C SER A 57 -14.69 -9.03 15.17
N PRO A 58 -15.47 -10.12 15.00
CA PRO A 58 -14.94 -11.43 14.59
C PRO A 58 -14.31 -11.46 13.19
N ASP A 59 -14.63 -10.48 12.34
CA ASP A 59 -14.15 -10.33 10.97
C ASP A 59 -12.91 -9.42 10.84
N MET A 60 -12.47 -8.78 11.91
CA MET A 60 -11.32 -7.89 11.87
C MET A 60 -10.00 -8.65 11.79
N VAL A 61 -9.08 -8.11 10.99
CA VAL A 61 -7.72 -8.61 10.84
C VAL A 61 -6.72 -7.67 11.50
N LEU A 62 -5.63 -8.25 11.97
CA LEU A 62 -4.56 -7.52 12.63
C LEU A 62 -3.54 -7.10 11.58
N VAL A 63 -3.27 -5.80 11.45
CA VAL A 63 -2.35 -5.25 10.44
C VAL A 63 -1.25 -4.44 11.11
N SER A 64 -0.01 -4.76 10.79
CA SER A 64 1.13 -3.90 11.15
C SER A 64 1.38 -2.91 10.02
N LEU A 65 1.27 -1.62 10.32
CA LEU A 65 1.55 -0.54 9.37
C LEU A 65 3.04 -0.47 9.06
N VAL A 66 3.41 -0.08 7.86
CA VAL A 66 4.79 0.08 7.39
C VAL A 66 5.01 1.55 7.09
N GLU A 67 5.89 2.19 7.85
CA GLU A 67 6.26 3.60 7.73
C GLU A 67 7.76 3.69 7.46
N GLY A 68 8.18 4.34 6.37
CA GLY A 68 9.60 4.52 6.06
C GLY A 68 10.40 3.23 5.80
N GLY A 69 9.72 2.09 5.63
CA GLY A 69 10.36 0.77 5.50
C GLY A 69 10.40 -0.04 6.80
N ASP A 70 10.05 0.57 7.93
CA ASP A 70 9.96 -0.10 9.22
C ASP A 70 8.52 -0.53 9.52
N VAL A 71 8.38 -1.75 10.05
CA VAL A 71 7.09 -2.29 10.47
C VAL A 71 6.77 -1.77 11.88
N SER A 72 5.63 -1.08 12.02
CA SER A 72 5.17 -0.58 13.31
C SER A 72 4.98 -1.72 14.31
N ALA A 73 5.55 -1.52 15.51
CA ALA A 73 5.48 -2.47 16.60
C ALA A 73 4.06 -2.63 17.17
N LYS A 74 3.17 -1.65 16.93
CA LYS A 74 1.79 -1.67 17.42
C LYS A 74 0.84 -1.96 16.26
N PRO A 75 0.36 -3.19 16.12
CA PRO A 75 -0.60 -3.52 15.07
C PRO A 75 -1.99 -2.95 15.37
N VAL A 76 -2.79 -2.82 14.33
CA VAL A 76 -4.11 -2.18 14.33
C VAL A 76 -5.15 -3.17 13.82
N TRP A 77 -6.35 -3.12 14.39
CA TRP A 77 -7.49 -3.91 13.92
C TRP A 77 -8.18 -3.18 12.77
N VAL A 78 -8.22 -3.81 11.60
CA VAL A 78 -8.84 -3.23 10.40
C VAL A 78 -9.85 -4.22 9.82
N LYS A 79 -10.94 -3.70 9.26
CA LYS A 79 -11.90 -4.52 8.52
C LYS A 79 -11.29 -4.94 7.18
N PRO A 80 -11.34 -6.23 6.79
CA PRO A 80 -10.86 -6.68 5.49
C PRO A 80 -11.47 -5.92 4.30
N ALA A 81 -12.73 -5.48 4.42
CA ALA A 81 -13.41 -4.72 3.39
C ALA A 81 -12.81 -3.32 3.13
N ALA A 82 -12.04 -2.76 4.07
CA ALA A 82 -11.33 -1.50 3.89
C ALA A 82 -9.91 -1.69 3.31
N LEU A 83 -9.41 -2.94 3.30
CA LEU A 83 -8.08 -3.26 2.81
C LEU A 83 -8.09 -3.40 1.30
N VAL A 84 -7.03 -2.90 0.67
CA VAL A 84 -6.81 -3.01 -0.77
C VAL A 84 -5.55 -3.84 -1.00
N PRO A 85 -5.52 -4.80 -1.94
CA PRO A 85 -4.32 -5.61 -2.16
C PRO A 85 -3.15 -4.75 -2.65
N ALA A 86 -1.97 -4.96 -2.06
CA ALA A 86 -0.75 -4.27 -2.48
C ALA A 86 0.10 -5.14 -3.41
N ASN A 87 0.78 -4.48 -4.34
CA ASN A 87 1.75 -5.14 -5.20
C ASN A 87 3.03 -5.50 -4.42
N PRO A 88 3.81 -6.49 -4.89
CA PRO A 88 5.17 -6.73 -4.41
C PRO A 88 6.06 -5.49 -4.60
N GLU A 89 6.99 -5.27 -3.67
CA GLU A 89 7.95 -4.14 -3.71
C GLU A 89 8.81 -4.09 -4.97
N THR A 90 9.00 -5.23 -5.66
CA THR A 90 9.71 -5.29 -6.94
C THR A 90 8.99 -4.51 -8.05
N LEU A 91 7.71 -4.19 -7.86
CA LEU A 91 6.92 -3.39 -8.79
C LEU A 91 6.82 -1.91 -8.37
N ASP A 92 7.45 -1.52 -7.26
CA ASP A 92 7.53 -0.11 -6.85
C ASP A 92 8.44 0.64 -7.84
N GLY A 93 7.84 1.48 -8.69
CA GLY A 93 8.58 2.33 -9.65
C GLY A 93 8.65 1.82 -11.09
N VAL A 94 7.86 0.81 -11.45
CA VAL A 94 7.75 0.31 -12.84
C VAL A 94 7.49 1.44 -13.84
N ASP A 95 8.10 1.35 -15.03
CA ASP A 95 7.92 2.35 -16.10
C ASP A 95 6.51 2.34 -16.70
N ASP A 96 5.83 1.19 -16.65
CA ASP A 96 4.48 1.00 -17.16
C ASP A 96 3.59 0.45 -16.05
N VAL A 97 2.61 1.22 -15.61
CA VAL A 97 1.67 0.81 -14.55
C VAL A 97 0.75 -0.31 -15.01
N GLY A 98 0.65 -0.55 -16.32
CA GLY A 98 -0.04 -1.73 -16.86
C GLY A 98 0.62 -3.06 -16.49
N ALA A 99 1.86 -3.05 -15.99
CA ALA A 99 2.55 -4.24 -15.51
C ALA A 99 2.20 -4.60 -14.04
N LEU A 100 1.43 -3.76 -13.34
CA LEU A 100 1.02 -4.02 -11.96
C LEU A 100 0.05 -5.21 -11.91
N SER A 101 0.22 -6.07 -10.91
CA SER A 101 -0.71 -7.20 -10.66
C SER A 101 -2.05 -6.68 -10.12
N HIS A 102 -1.99 -5.68 -9.25
CA HIS A 102 -3.16 -4.98 -8.74
C HIS A 102 -3.12 -3.52 -9.20
N LEU A 103 -3.91 -3.20 -10.22
CA LEU A 103 -4.06 -1.83 -10.70
C LEU A 103 -5.17 -1.12 -9.91
N ASN A 104 -4.81 -0.65 -8.72
CA ASN A 104 -5.69 0.14 -7.84
C ASN A 104 -5.09 1.51 -7.55
N GLU A 105 -5.91 2.43 -7.05
CA GLU A 105 -5.51 3.79 -6.73
C GLU A 105 -4.24 3.89 -5.87
N PRO A 106 -4.13 3.20 -4.71
CA PRO A 106 -2.92 3.31 -3.90
C PRO A 106 -1.66 2.75 -4.59
N SER A 107 -1.78 1.69 -5.38
CA SER A 107 -0.65 1.14 -6.13
C SER A 107 -0.18 2.07 -7.25
N LEU A 108 -1.12 2.68 -7.98
CA LEU A 108 -0.80 3.67 -9.01
C LEU A 108 -0.09 4.89 -8.40
N LEU A 109 -0.65 5.41 -7.31
CA LEU A 109 -0.13 6.58 -6.61
C LEU A 109 1.27 6.32 -6.06
N ARG A 110 1.51 5.13 -5.48
CA ARG A 110 2.82 4.68 -5.01
C ARG A 110 3.87 4.65 -6.12
N VAL A 111 3.54 4.09 -7.30
CA VAL A 111 4.46 4.05 -8.45
C VAL A 111 4.79 5.45 -8.92
N VAL A 112 3.76 6.27 -9.11
CA VAL A 112 3.90 7.66 -9.56
C VAL A 112 4.81 8.46 -8.61
N MET A 113 4.57 8.38 -7.31
CA MET A 113 5.41 9.07 -6.31
C MET A 113 6.85 8.57 -6.31
N ALA A 114 7.06 7.25 -6.32
CA ALA A 114 8.41 6.68 -6.34
C ALA A 114 9.20 7.14 -7.58
N ARG A 115 8.55 7.21 -8.73
CA ARG A 115 9.16 7.69 -9.98
C ARG A 115 9.43 9.19 -9.96
N TYR A 116 8.49 9.97 -9.44
CA TYR A 116 8.65 11.41 -9.27
C TYR A 116 9.84 11.74 -8.36
N ALA A 117 9.96 11.06 -7.21
CA ALA A 117 11.10 11.19 -6.31
C ALA A 117 12.44 10.81 -6.98
N ALA A 118 12.41 9.84 -7.90
CA ALA A 118 13.55 9.46 -8.73
C ALA A 118 13.80 10.37 -9.94
N ARG A 119 13.10 11.51 -10.06
CA ARG A 119 13.12 12.44 -11.22
C ARG A 119 12.72 11.82 -12.56
N SER A 120 11.98 10.72 -12.53
CA SER A 120 11.37 10.11 -13.70
C SER A 120 9.94 10.61 -13.87
N ILE A 121 9.80 11.72 -14.61
CA ILE A 121 8.51 12.43 -14.75
C ILE A 121 7.53 11.76 -15.72
N TYR A 122 7.99 10.77 -16.47
CA TYR A 122 7.19 10.05 -17.47
C TYR A 122 6.86 8.64 -17.00
N THR A 123 5.57 8.31 -16.96
CA THR A 123 5.08 6.98 -16.56
C THR A 123 4.07 6.51 -17.61
N ARG A 124 4.28 5.30 -18.16
CA ARG A 124 3.37 4.70 -19.14
C ARG A 124 2.21 4.03 -18.42
N ALA A 125 1.06 4.04 -19.10
CA ALA A 125 -0.12 3.26 -18.76
C ALA A 125 -0.63 2.64 -20.08
N GLY A 126 0.06 1.59 -20.54
CA GLY A 126 -0.14 1.02 -21.87
C GLY A 126 0.08 2.07 -22.98
N PRO A 127 -0.94 2.41 -23.79
CA PRO A 127 -0.80 3.39 -24.88
C PRO A 127 -0.73 4.84 -24.38
N VAL A 128 -1.06 5.10 -23.12
CA VAL A 128 -1.09 6.46 -22.54
C VAL A 128 0.24 6.76 -21.86
N LEU A 129 0.74 7.99 -22.02
CA LEU A 129 1.90 8.50 -21.30
C LEU A 129 1.46 9.61 -20.34
N VAL A 130 1.73 9.41 -19.05
CA VAL A 130 1.50 10.39 -17.99
C VAL A 130 2.79 11.15 -17.75
N ALA A 131 2.73 12.47 -17.79
CA ALA A 131 3.84 13.36 -17.46
C ALA A 131 3.50 14.19 -16.22
N ILE A 132 4.40 14.18 -15.23
CA ILE A 132 4.20 14.90 -13.96
C ILE A 132 5.16 16.08 -13.91
N ASN A 133 4.61 17.28 -13.76
CA ASN A 133 5.42 18.50 -13.73
C ASN A 133 6.30 18.53 -12.46
N PRO A 134 7.64 18.55 -12.57
CA PRO A 134 8.51 18.60 -11.41
C PRO A 134 8.53 19.97 -10.72
N PHE A 135 8.01 21.02 -11.38
CA PHE A 135 8.08 22.42 -10.93
C PHE A 135 9.49 22.90 -10.53
N THR A 136 10.53 22.14 -10.86
CA THR A 136 11.94 22.52 -10.73
C THR A 136 12.45 23.12 -12.04
N LYS A 137 13.30 24.15 -11.95
CA LYS A 137 14.00 24.74 -13.11
C LYS A 137 15.19 23.90 -13.56
#